data_AF-A0A1B6JN71-F1
#
_entry.id   AF-A0A1B6JN71-F1
#
_cell.length_a   1.000
_cell.length_b   1.000
_cell.length_c   1.000
_cell.angle_alpha   90.00
_cell.angle_beta   90.00
_cell.angle_gamma   90.00
#
_symmetry.space_group_name_H-M   'P 1'
#
loop_
_entity.id
_entity.type
_entity.pdbx_description
1 polymer ?
#
loop_
_entity_poly.entity_id
_entity_poly.type
_entity_poly.pdbx_seq_one_letter_code
_entity_poly.pdbx_strand_id
1 'polypeptide(L)'
;MPSRNSEGLLARVNFPLYTLQMLTSRHVIVGGGGGSSKTGVANGFEIFELSFNGKRFVVEEMMRHETGPSVVMNCACISTPKKIYLVAGQESHCQLYTVTSEIVSRKRNTSTSVSNETSQKKEGSVRRRTTSKSKSTSEEHPPPKP
;
A
#
# COMPACT_ATOMS: atom_id res chain seq x y z
N MET A 1 -11.75 -24.70 29.48
CA MET A 1 -10.57 -23.91 29.06
C MET A 1 -10.94 -22.45 29.15
N PRO A 2 -10.36 -21.65 30.06
CA PRO A 2 -10.71 -20.24 30.16
C PRO A 2 -10.30 -19.53 28.87
N SER A 3 -11.26 -18.86 28.25
CA SER A 3 -11.08 -17.99 27.08
C SER A 3 -9.96 -17.00 27.38
N ARG A 4 -8.83 -17.05 26.65
CA ARG A 4 -7.80 -16.02 26.75
C ARG A 4 -8.47 -14.71 26.34
N ASN A 5 -8.66 -13.83 27.32
CA ASN A 5 -9.25 -12.51 27.13
C ASN A 5 -8.48 -11.83 25.99
N SER A 6 -9.12 -11.67 24.83
CA SER A 6 -8.51 -11.13 23.60
C SER A 6 -8.46 -9.60 23.61
N GLU A 7 -8.76 -8.99 24.76
CA GLU A 7 -8.60 -7.57 25.00
C GLU A 7 -7.14 -7.17 24.78
N GLY A 8 -6.92 -6.29 23.81
CA GLY A 8 -5.59 -5.79 23.44
C GLY A 8 -4.89 -6.53 22.29
N LEU A 9 -5.42 -7.64 21.78
CA LEU A 9 -4.86 -8.28 20.59
C LEU A 9 -5.25 -7.51 19.33
N LEU A 10 -4.25 -6.93 18.63
CA LEU A 10 -4.47 -6.20 17.38
C LEU A 10 -4.54 -7.14 16.17
N ALA A 11 -3.48 -7.93 15.93
CA ALA A 11 -3.39 -8.84 14.78
C ALA A 11 -2.79 -10.19 15.19
N ARG A 12 -3.09 -11.20 14.38
CA ARG A 12 -2.38 -12.49 14.37
C ARG A 12 -1.66 -12.62 13.05
N VAL A 13 -0.38 -12.94 13.12
CA VAL A 13 0.47 -13.19 11.95
C VAL A 13 0.80 -14.67 11.92
N ASN A 14 0.92 -15.24 10.71
CA ASN A 14 1.08 -16.67 10.50
C ASN A 14 2.55 -17.13 10.41
N PHE A 15 3.48 -16.33 10.95
CA PHE A 15 4.90 -16.64 11.04
C PHE A 15 5.51 -16.06 12.33
N PRO A 16 6.62 -16.63 12.84
CA PRO A 16 7.37 -16.05 13.95
C PRO A 16 7.81 -14.63 13.64
N LEU A 17 7.51 -13.67 14.52
CA LEU A 17 7.87 -12.27 14.37
C LEU A 17 9.27 -11.99 14.91
N TYR A 18 10.10 -11.31 14.13
CA TYR A 18 11.44 -10.89 14.53
C TYR A 18 11.62 -9.38 14.57
N THR A 19 10.82 -8.63 13.79
CA THR A 19 10.92 -7.17 13.74
C THR A 19 9.55 -6.53 13.68
N LEU A 20 9.45 -5.33 14.26
CA LEU A 20 8.29 -4.45 14.20
C LEU A 20 8.79 -3.02 14.06
N GLN A 21 8.21 -2.26 13.12
CA GLN A 21 8.59 -0.87 12.90
C GLN A 21 7.38 -0.04 12.44
N MET A 22 7.35 1.24 12.80
CA MET A 22 6.35 2.17 12.28
C MET A 22 6.78 2.70 10.91
N LEU A 23 6.01 2.46 9.85
CA LEU A 23 6.23 3.05 8.51
C LEU A 23 5.75 4.50 8.46
N THR A 24 4.59 4.75 9.04
CA THR A 24 3.97 6.08 9.20
C THR A 24 3.26 6.12 10.54
N SER A 25 2.65 7.25 10.92
CA SER A 25 1.86 7.35 12.15
C SER A 25 0.65 6.41 12.22
N ARG A 26 0.27 5.81 11.09
CA ARG A 26 -0.90 4.94 10.94
C ARG A 26 -0.57 3.56 10.39
N HIS A 27 0.69 3.27 10.07
CA HIS A 27 1.06 2.01 9.44
C HIS A 27 2.22 1.37 10.19
N VAL A 28 2.06 0.11 10.57
CA VAL A 28 3.09 -0.71 11.20
C VAL A 28 3.48 -1.83 10.25
N ILE A 29 4.78 -2.08 10.13
CA ILE A 29 5.31 -3.28 9.49
C ILE A 29 5.74 -4.28 10.55
N VAL A 30 5.46 -5.54 10.30
CA VAL A 30 5.98 -6.66 11.06
C VAL A 30 6.67 -7.62 10.11
N GLY A 31 7.86 -8.09 10.47
CA GLY A 31 8.67 -8.98 9.65
C GLY A 31 9.11 -10.20 10.43
N GLY A 32 9.31 -11.31 9.72
CA GLY A 32 9.69 -12.56 10.34
C GLY A 32 9.66 -13.73 9.37
N GLY A 33 9.63 -14.94 9.93
CA GLY A 33 9.61 -16.16 9.14
C GLY A 33 10.03 -17.42 9.88
N GLY A 34 9.79 -18.56 9.23
CA GLY A 34 10.12 -19.90 9.74
C GLY A 34 11.51 -20.41 9.39
N GLY A 35 12.33 -19.63 8.69
CA GLY A 35 13.65 -20.11 8.26
C GLY A 35 13.64 -20.84 6.92
N SER A 36 14.77 -21.48 6.63
CA SER A 36 14.97 -22.32 5.45
C SER A 36 14.44 -23.75 5.60
N SER A 37 13.88 -24.09 6.77
CA SER A 37 13.59 -25.46 7.20
C SER A 37 12.36 -26.13 6.55
N LYS A 38 11.81 -25.60 5.43
CA LYS A 38 10.65 -26.15 4.69
C LYS A 38 9.47 -26.58 5.58
N THR A 39 9.22 -25.87 6.68
CA THR A 39 8.18 -26.18 7.67
C THR A 39 6.77 -25.81 7.20
N GLY A 40 6.64 -25.17 6.04
CA GLY A 40 5.37 -24.60 5.56
C GLY A 40 5.07 -23.20 6.14
N VAL A 41 5.96 -22.65 6.97
CA VAL A 41 5.86 -21.29 7.50
C VAL A 41 6.49 -20.32 6.50
N ALA A 42 5.72 -19.32 6.07
CA ALA A 42 6.19 -18.30 5.13
C ALA A 42 7.21 -17.36 5.78
N ASN A 43 8.08 -16.78 4.94
CA ASN A 43 9.03 -15.74 5.32
C ASN A 43 8.65 -14.44 4.63
N GLY A 44 8.74 -13.31 5.34
CA GLY A 44 8.44 -12.02 4.75
C GLY A 44 8.06 -10.97 5.76
N PHE A 45 7.26 -10.01 5.30
CA PHE A 45 6.71 -8.96 6.13
C PHE A 45 5.27 -8.61 5.74
N GLU A 46 4.53 -8.10 6.70
CA GLU A 46 3.15 -7.65 6.56
C GLU A 46 3.03 -6.20 7.04
N ILE A 47 2.27 -5.38 6.33
CA ILE A 47 1.97 -3.99 6.67
C ILE A 47 0.51 -3.91 7.10
N PHE A 48 0.29 -3.36 8.30
CA PHE A 48 -1.03 -3.14 8.87
C PHE A 48 -1.31 -1.65 9.02
N GLU A 49 -2.52 -1.24 8.67
CA GLU A 49 -3.04 0.08 9.03
C GLU A 49 -3.67 0.04 10.43
N LEU A 50 -3.23 0.92 11.32
CA LEU A 50 -3.77 1.15 12.65
C LEU A 50 -4.89 2.19 12.57
N SER A 51 -6.06 1.88 13.12
CA SER A 51 -7.15 2.83 13.25
C SER A 51 -7.87 2.76 14.60
N PHE A 52 -8.57 3.84 14.96
CA PHE A 52 -9.36 3.90 16.19
C PHE A 52 -10.84 3.97 15.81
N ASN A 53 -11.62 3.00 16.26
CA ASN A 53 -13.04 2.87 15.89
C ASN A 53 -13.99 3.59 16.86
N GLY A 54 -13.47 4.47 17.72
CA GLY A 54 -14.23 5.15 18.78
C GLY A 54 -14.21 4.43 20.13
N LYS A 55 -13.85 3.15 20.18
CA LYS A 55 -13.76 2.36 21.43
C LYS A 55 -12.38 1.76 21.65
N ARG A 56 -11.77 1.21 20.61
CA ARG A 56 -10.46 0.54 20.67
C ARG A 56 -9.67 0.77 19.40
N PHE A 57 -8.37 0.53 19.48
CA PHE A 57 -7.54 0.40 18.30
C PHE A 57 -7.87 -0.91 17.59
N VAL A 58 -7.95 -0.84 16.26
CA VAL A 58 -8.13 -1.96 15.35
C VAL A 58 -7.08 -1.86 14.26
N VAL A 59 -6.75 -3.00 13.65
CA VAL A 59 -5.80 -3.05 12.54
C VAL A 59 -6.42 -3.75 11.34
N GLU A 60 -6.08 -3.27 10.15
CA GLU A 60 -6.45 -3.88 8.87
C GLU A 60 -5.15 -4.23 8.12
N GLU A 61 -5.02 -5.46 7.64
CA GLU A 61 -3.88 -5.86 6.81
C GLU A 61 -3.97 -5.15 5.46
N MET A 62 -2.94 -4.39 5.11
CA MET A 62 -2.87 -3.65 3.84
C MET A 62 -2.10 -4.41 2.78
N MET A 63 -1.01 -5.07 3.18
CA MET A 63 -0.10 -5.73 2.27
C MET A 63 0.65 -6.85 2.98
N ARG A 64 0.87 -7.94 2.26
CA ARG A 64 1.82 -8.99 2.60
C ARG A 64 2.84 -9.14 1.48
N HIS A 65 4.11 -9.24 1.85
CA HIS A 65 5.20 -9.49 0.93
C HIS A 65 6.03 -10.68 1.40
N GLU A 66 6.08 -11.73 0.58
CA GLU A 66 6.88 -12.91 0.85
C GLU A 66 8.27 -12.79 0.23
N THR A 67 9.29 -13.15 1.01
CA THR A 67 10.71 -13.06 0.64
C THR A 67 11.28 -14.43 0.23
N GLY A 68 10.41 -15.41 -0.01
CA GLY A 68 10.78 -16.76 -0.40
C GLY A 68 11.57 -17.47 0.71
N PRO A 69 12.79 -17.96 0.46
CA PRO A 69 13.59 -18.66 1.46
C PRO A 69 14.22 -17.72 2.51
N SER A 70 14.31 -16.43 2.20
CA SER A 70 15.05 -15.46 3.01
C SER A 70 14.19 -14.94 4.16
N VAL A 71 14.64 -15.05 5.40
CA VAL A 71 13.86 -14.56 6.55
C VAL A 71 14.15 -13.10 6.86
N VAL A 72 13.10 -12.31 7.11
CA VAL A 72 13.25 -10.94 7.58
C VAL A 72 13.56 -10.93 9.08
N MET A 73 14.81 -10.65 9.44
CA MET A 73 15.30 -10.68 10.82
C MET A 73 15.24 -9.30 11.49
N ASN A 74 15.43 -8.24 10.72
CA ASN A 74 15.36 -6.86 11.17
C ASN A 74 14.86 -5.97 10.03
N CYS A 75 14.41 -4.77 10.37
CA CYS A 75 14.15 -3.75 9.37
C CYS A 75 14.37 -2.35 9.91
N ALA A 76 14.61 -1.42 9.00
CA ALA A 76 14.63 0.02 9.26
C ALA A 76 13.85 0.72 8.16
N CYS A 77 13.17 1.81 8.51
CA CYS A 77 12.44 2.60 7.53
C CYS A 77 12.72 4.09 7.69
N ILE A 78 12.71 4.80 6.58
CA ILE A 78 12.76 6.25 6.54
C ILE A 78 11.66 6.77 5.61
N SER A 79 10.84 7.66 6.14
CA SER A 79 9.77 8.31 5.38
C SER A 79 10.25 9.65 4.86
N THR A 80 10.17 9.84 3.54
CA THR A 80 10.36 11.13 2.88
C THR A 80 9.00 11.64 2.38
N PRO A 81 8.86 12.94 2.02
CA PRO A 81 7.58 13.47 1.53
C PRO A 81 6.99 12.77 0.30
N LYS A 82 7.82 12.08 -0.49
CA LYS A 82 7.40 11.42 -1.74
C LYS A 82 7.35 9.90 -1.64
N LYS A 83 8.18 9.29 -0.80
CA LYS A 83 8.42 7.84 -0.76
C LYS A 83 8.83 7.39 0.63
N ILE A 84 8.49 6.16 0.97
CA ILE A 84 9.00 5.50 2.17
C ILE A 84 10.02 4.46 1.71
N TYR A 85 11.21 4.51 2.29
CA TYR A 85 12.24 3.50 2.06
C TYR A 85 12.25 2.54 3.23
N LEU A 86 12.21 1.24 2.92
CA LEU A 86 12.27 0.15 3.87
C LEU A 86 13.49 -0.70 3.53
N VAL A 87 14.38 -0.91 4.48
CA VAL A 87 15.47 -1.88 4.36
C VAL A 87 15.15 -3.06 5.26
N ALA A 88 15.14 -4.27 4.71
CA ALA A 88 14.93 -5.49 5.46
C ALA A 88 16.22 -6.32 5.46
N GLY A 89 16.72 -6.65 6.65
CA GLY A 89 17.82 -7.59 6.83
C GLY A 89 17.31 -9.02 6.63
N GLN A 90 17.77 -9.64 5.55
CA GLN A 90 17.42 -10.98 5.09
C GLN A 90 18.60 -11.93 5.28
N GLU A 91 18.81 -12.37 6.51
CA GLU A 91 19.90 -13.28 6.92
C GLU A 91 21.29 -12.79 6.43
N SER A 92 21.72 -13.19 5.22
CA SER A 92 23.01 -12.85 4.61
C SER A 92 23.08 -11.52 3.85
N HIS A 93 21.95 -10.87 3.58
CA HIS A 93 21.91 -9.63 2.80
C HIS A 93 20.84 -8.65 3.29
N CYS A 94 20.90 -7.41 2.83
CA CYS A 94 19.87 -6.40 3.08
C CYS A 94 19.18 -6.04 1.77
N GLN A 95 17.85 -6.09 1.76
CA GLN A 95 17.04 -5.70 0.61
C GLN A 95 16.37 -4.36 0.85
N LEU A 96 16.56 -3.40 -0.06
CA LEU A 96 15.87 -2.12 -0.07
C LEU A 96 14.56 -2.25 -0.86
N TYR A 97 13.48 -1.77 -0.25
CA TYR A 97 12.13 -1.66 -0.80
C TYR A 97 11.71 -0.19 -0.83
N THR A 98 10.97 0.18 -1.86
CA THR A 98 10.27 1.48 -1.92
C THR A 98 8.79 1.22 -1.69
N VAL A 99 8.24 1.80 -0.64
CA VAL A 99 6.82 1.73 -0.31
C VAL A 99 6.17 3.05 -0.72
N THR A 100 5.13 2.94 -1.55
CA THR A 100 4.31 4.06 -2.02
C THR A 100 2.92 3.90 -1.44
N SER A 101 2.36 4.99 -0.89
CA SER A 101 1.00 5.02 -0.38
C SER A 101 0.09 5.67 -1.42
N GLU A 102 -1.07 5.06 -1.67
CA GLU A 102 -2.14 5.64 -2.49
C GLU A 102 -3.39 5.80 -1.64
N ILE A 103 -4.04 6.97 -1.72
CA ILE A 103 -5.30 7.22 -1.01
C ILE A 103 -6.43 6.61 -1.85
N VAL A 104 -6.91 5.45 -1.41
CA VAL A 104 -8.08 4.81 -2.03
C VAL A 104 -9.34 5.34 -1.37
N SER A 105 -10.13 6.12 -2.10
CA SER A 105 -11.47 6.51 -1.62
C SER A 105 -12.41 5.29 -1.72
N ARG A 106 -12.80 4.73 -0.57
CA ARG A 106 -13.86 3.70 -0.52
C ARG A 106 -15.17 4.32 -1.01
N LYS A 107 -15.62 3.94 -2.22
CA LYS A 107 -17.00 4.21 -2.65
C LYS A 107 -17.92 3.48 -1.66
N ARG A 108 -18.65 4.24 -0.84
CA ARG A 108 -19.73 3.71 0.01
C ARG A 108 -20.80 3.16 -0.94
N ASN A 109 -20.88 1.84 -1.08
CA ASN A 109 -22.02 1.21 -1.73
C ASN A 109 -23.23 1.39 -0.81
N THR A 110 -23.98 2.46 -1.01
CA THR A 110 -25.31 2.64 -0.43
C THR A 110 -26.28 1.72 -1.18
N SER A 111 -26.25 0.44 -0.85
CA SER A 111 -27.25 -0.52 -1.33
C SER A 111 -28.49 -0.43 -0.44
N THR A 112 -29.31 0.58 -0.68
CA THR A 112 -30.74 0.55 -0.34
C THR A 112 -31.52 0.62 -1.66
N SER A 113 -32.25 -0.46 -1.89
CA SER A 113 -33.11 -0.82 -3.01
C SER A 113 -34.19 0.20 -3.37
N VAL A 114 -34.36 0.48 -4.66
CA VAL A 114 -35.66 0.37 -5.36
C VAL A 114 -35.43 0.32 -6.87
N SER A 115 -35.76 -0.83 -7.46
CA SER A 115 -36.05 -0.96 -8.87
C SER A 115 -37.28 -0.14 -9.20
N ASN A 116 -37.13 0.91 -10.01
CA ASN A 116 -38.21 1.44 -10.83
C ASN A 116 -37.60 1.94 -12.13
N GLU A 117 -37.71 1.11 -13.17
CA GLU A 117 -37.55 1.54 -14.54
C GLU A 117 -38.76 2.39 -14.94
N THR A 118 -38.54 3.65 -15.32
CA THR A 118 -39.33 4.31 -16.37
C THR A 118 -38.58 5.53 -16.95
N SER A 119 -38.21 5.39 -18.22
CA SER A 119 -38.35 6.36 -19.31
C SER A 119 -37.69 7.76 -19.29
N GLN A 120 -36.84 7.92 -20.32
CA GLN A 120 -36.79 9.00 -21.32
C GLN A 120 -36.14 10.38 -21.03
N LYS A 121 -35.12 10.66 -21.87
CA LYS A 121 -34.78 11.94 -22.56
C LYS A 121 -34.57 13.22 -21.73
N LYS A 122 -33.35 13.79 -21.80
CA LYS A 122 -33.00 14.97 -22.63
C LYS A 122 -31.56 15.48 -22.40
N GLU A 123 -30.91 15.78 -23.52
CA GLU A 123 -30.01 16.90 -23.85
C GLU A 123 -29.11 17.53 -22.77
N GLY A 124 -27.80 17.55 -23.06
CA GLY A 124 -26.82 18.36 -22.34
C GLY A 124 -25.45 18.36 -23.02
N SER A 125 -25.30 19.24 -24.00
CA SER A 125 -24.11 19.52 -24.83
C SER A 125 -22.78 19.55 -24.05
N VAL A 126 -21.85 18.63 -24.38
CA VAL A 126 -20.42 18.79 -24.06
C VAL A 126 -19.67 19.02 -25.37
N ARG A 127 -19.29 20.29 -25.61
CA ARG A 127 -18.55 20.74 -26.79
C ARG A 127 -17.21 19.99 -26.93
N ARG A 128 -17.05 19.25 -28.03
CA ARG A 128 -15.73 18.80 -28.53
C ARG A 128 -14.93 20.01 -28.98
N ARG A 129 -13.74 20.21 -28.42
CA ARG A 129 -12.74 21.11 -29.00
C ARG A 129 -11.78 20.30 -29.86
N THR A 130 -12.07 20.24 -31.15
CA THR A 130 -11.10 19.89 -32.20
C THR A 130 -10.60 21.18 -32.84
N THR A 131 -9.29 21.43 -32.82
CA THR A 131 -8.67 22.34 -33.79
C THR A 131 -7.38 21.72 -34.30
N SER A 132 -7.39 21.57 -35.62
CA SER A 132 -6.45 20.94 -36.52
C SER A 132 -5.16 21.74 -36.73
N LYS A 133 -4.08 20.98 -36.84
CA LYS A 133 -2.87 21.15 -37.67
C LYS A 133 -2.92 22.30 -38.70
N SER A 134 -1.99 23.24 -38.59
CA SER A 134 -1.45 24.02 -39.71
C SER A 134 0.07 23.98 -39.65
N LYS A 135 0.68 23.82 -40.83
CA LYS A 135 2.08 23.50 -41.09
C LYS A 135 2.66 24.69 -41.87
N SER A 136 3.74 25.31 -41.40
CA SER A 136 4.67 26.05 -42.26
C SER A 136 6.02 26.25 -41.57
N THR A 137 7.05 25.97 -42.35
CA THR A 137 8.50 25.91 -42.10
C THR A 137 9.18 27.28 -42.22
N SER A 138 10.23 27.52 -41.42
CA SER A 138 11.41 28.32 -41.80
C SER A 138 12.52 28.18 -40.74
N GLU A 139 13.77 28.26 -41.20
CA GLU A 139 15.00 27.71 -40.62
C GLU A 139 15.72 28.55 -39.54
N GLU A 140 16.59 27.84 -38.81
CA GLU A 140 17.85 28.16 -38.10
C GLU A 140 18.20 29.55 -37.50
N HIS A 141 18.65 29.55 -36.24
CA HIS A 141 20.09 29.65 -35.91
C HIS A 141 20.41 29.27 -34.43
N PRO A 142 21.61 28.71 -34.11
CA PRO A 142 21.97 28.16 -32.80
C PRO A 142 22.55 29.20 -31.81
N PRO A 143 22.63 28.86 -30.50
CA PRO A 143 23.04 29.80 -29.44
C PRO A 143 24.56 30.06 -29.40
N PRO A 144 25.02 31.23 -28.92
CA PRO A 144 26.43 31.54 -28.80
C PRO A 144 27.07 30.85 -27.57
N LYS A 145 28.31 30.40 -27.75
CA LYS A 145 29.32 30.07 -26.73
C LYS A 145 30.64 30.73 -27.18
N PRO A 146 31.66 30.95 -26.32
CA PRO A 146 31.81 30.57 -24.91
C PRO A 146 31.66 31.72 -23.90
#